data_AF-E2ALA7-F1
#
_entry.id   AF-E2ALA7-F1
#
_cell.length_a   1.000
_cell.length_b   1.000
_cell.length_c   1.000
_cell.angle_alpha   90.00
_cell.angle_beta   90.00
_cell.angle_gamma   90.00
#
_symmetry.space_group_name_H-M   'P 1'
#
loop_
_entity.id
_entity.type
_entity.pdbx_description
1 polymer ?
#
loop_
_entity_poly.entity_id
_entity_poly.type
_entity_poly.pdbx_seq_one_letter_code
_entity_poly.pdbx_strand_id
1 'polypeptide(L)'
;KKYLEMLKWDVLPHPPYLPDIAPSDYYLFRSVEYGLAKQRFQSYEHTKNWIDWWIASKDELFFQRGIRMLPERWEKIVASDGQ
;
A
#
# COMPACT_ATOMS: atom_id res chain seq x y z
N LYS A 1 5.48 -10.38 -18.20
CA LYS A 1 4.23 -9.81 -18.77
C LYS A 1 3.25 -10.87 -19.28
N LYS A 2 3.73 -11.99 -19.87
CA LYS A 2 2.91 -13.12 -20.33
C LYS A 2 1.70 -13.49 -19.44
N TYR A 3 1.88 -13.64 -18.14
CA TYR A 3 0.76 -13.95 -17.21
C TYR A 3 -0.25 -12.81 -17.05
N LEU A 4 0.21 -11.55 -16.99
CA LEU A 4 -0.66 -10.36 -16.91
C LEU A 4 -1.47 -10.18 -18.20
N GLU A 5 -0.85 -10.44 -19.35
CA GLU A 5 -1.49 -10.42 -20.66
C GLU A 5 -2.55 -11.53 -20.79
N MET A 6 -2.26 -12.75 -20.30
CA MET A 6 -3.24 -13.85 -20.25
C MET A 6 -4.46 -13.50 -19.38
N LEU A 7 -4.24 -12.81 -18.26
CA LEU A 7 -5.30 -12.33 -17.39
C LEU A 7 -5.99 -11.06 -17.90
N LYS A 8 -5.49 -10.46 -19.00
CA LYS A 8 -5.96 -9.20 -19.57
C LYS A 8 -5.99 -8.06 -18.56
N TRP A 9 -4.98 -7.98 -17.70
CA TRP A 9 -4.85 -6.91 -16.72
C TRP A 9 -4.12 -5.71 -17.33
N ASP A 10 -4.72 -4.54 -17.17
CA ASP A 10 -4.08 -3.27 -17.53
C ASP A 10 -2.99 -2.95 -16.51
N VAL A 11 -1.75 -2.82 -16.99
CA VAL A 11 -0.60 -2.51 -16.15
C VAL A 11 -0.40 -1.00 -16.16
N LEU A 12 -0.68 -0.36 -15.03
CA LEU A 12 -0.44 1.07 -14.84
C LEU A 12 1.07 1.37 -14.86
N PRO A 13 1.51 2.45 -15.56
CA PRO A 13 2.90 2.87 -15.52
C PRO A 13 3.27 3.30 -14.09
N HIS A 14 4.42 2.82 -13.61
CA HIS A 14 4.94 3.18 -12.30
C HIS A 14 6.40 3.64 -12.46
N PRO A 15 6.71 4.90 -12.13
CA PRO A 15 8.07 5.42 -12.23
C PRO A 15 8.99 4.78 -11.17
N PRO A 16 10.29 4.67 -11.44
CA PRO A 16 11.24 4.09 -10.50
C PRO A 16 11.42 4.99 -9.26
N TYR A 17 11.61 4.37 -8.10
CA TYR A 17 11.96 5.03 -6.83
C TYR A 17 10.95 6.07 -6.30
N LEU A 18 9.65 5.96 -6.65
CA LEU A 18 8.58 6.85 -6.14
C LEU A 18 7.62 6.09 -5.20
N PRO A 19 8.04 5.82 -3.94
CA PRO A 19 7.19 5.14 -2.96
C PRO A 19 5.94 5.96 -2.63
N ASP A 20 6.00 7.29 -2.79
CA ASP A 20 4.86 8.19 -2.59
C ASP A 20 3.73 8.02 -3.61
N ILE A 21 3.93 7.25 -4.68
CA ILE A 21 2.89 6.89 -5.66
C ILE A 21 2.26 5.52 -5.35
N ALA A 22 2.92 4.66 -4.57
CA ALA A 22 2.41 3.33 -4.29
C ALA A 22 1.47 3.35 -3.07
N PRO A 23 0.15 3.10 -3.23
CA PRO A 23 -0.79 3.10 -2.09
C PRO A 23 -0.44 2.06 -1.01
N SER A 24 0.24 0.99 -1.42
CA SER A 24 0.76 0.00 -0.48
C SER A 24 1.82 0.63 0.44
N ASP A 25 2.76 1.41 -0.11
CA ASP A 25 3.85 1.99 0.68
C ASP A 25 3.39 3.19 1.50
N TYR A 26 2.80 4.21 0.86
CA TYR A 26 2.51 5.47 1.54
C TYR A 26 1.34 5.39 2.54
N TYR A 27 0.45 4.40 2.41
CA TYR A 27 -0.77 4.28 3.20
C TYR A 27 -0.84 2.97 3.98
N LEU A 28 -0.88 1.83 3.28
CA LEU A 28 -1.12 0.52 3.91
C LEU A 28 0.03 0.15 4.85
N PHE A 29 1.25 0.03 4.32
CA PHE A 29 2.43 -0.36 5.08
C PHE A 29 2.79 0.67 6.14
N ARG A 30 2.65 1.98 5.84
CA ARG A 30 2.80 3.02 6.87
C ARG A 30 1.86 2.82 8.07
N SER A 31 0.63 2.38 7.83
CA SER A 31 -0.33 2.07 8.90
C SER A 31 0.01 0.75 9.62
N VAL A 32 0.48 -0.26 8.88
CA VAL A 32 0.96 -1.52 9.44
C VAL A 32 2.17 -1.28 10.36
N GLU A 33 3.18 -0.56 9.90
CA GLU A 33 4.39 -0.19 10.65
C GLU A 33 4.04 0.49 11.98
N TYR A 34 3.08 1.42 11.96
CA TYR A 34 2.60 2.04 13.19
C TYR A 34 1.99 1.02 14.17
N GLY A 35 1.22 0.06 13.66
CA GLY A 35 0.67 -1.03 14.47
C GLY A 35 1.74 -1.98 14.99
N LEU A 36 2.76 -2.25 14.17
CA LEU A 36 3.88 -3.15 14.47
C LEU A 36 4.86 -2.58 15.48
N ALA A 37 5.03 -1.26 15.56
CA ALA A 37 6.01 -0.59 16.42
C ALA A 37 5.91 -1.00 17.91
N LYS A 38 4.75 -1.50 18.35
CA LYS A 38 4.51 -1.93 19.74
C LYS A 38 4.47 -3.44 19.93
N GLN A 39 4.72 -4.22 18.88
CA GLN A 39 4.58 -5.68 18.91
C GLN A 39 5.93 -6.38 19.00
N ARG A 40 5.96 -7.50 19.73
CA ARG A 40 7.06 -8.46 19.71
C ARG A 40 6.49 -9.84 19.44
N PHE A 41 6.79 -10.39 18.28
CA PHE A 41 6.33 -11.73 17.91
C PHE A 41 7.33 -12.79 18.33
N GLN A 42 6.81 -13.93 18.76
CA GLN A 42 7.61 -15.07 19.23
C GLN A 42 7.63 -16.22 18.22
N SER A 43 6.79 -16.15 17.17
CA SER A 43 6.69 -17.16 16.13
C SER A 43 6.14 -16.56 14.85
N TYR A 44 6.39 -17.24 13.72
CA TYR A 44 5.79 -16.90 12.44
C TYR A 44 4.25 -16.93 12.49
N GLU A 45 3.67 -17.92 13.17
CA GLU A 45 2.23 -18.07 13.30
C GLU A 45 1.60 -16.88 14.02
N HIS A 46 2.25 -16.39 15.09
CA HIS A 46 1.78 -15.19 15.79
C HIS A 46 1.84 -13.95 14.88
N THR A 47 2.92 -13.77 14.12
CA THR A 47 3.02 -12.67 13.14
C THR A 47 1.90 -12.75 12.10
N LYS A 48 1.66 -13.93 11.53
CA LYS A 48 0.61 -14.15 10.52
C LYS A 48 -0.77 -13.83 11.09
N ASN A 49 -1.10 -14.36 12.26
CA ASN A 49 -2.40 -14.14 12.90
C ASN A 49 -2.62 -12.66 13.23
N TRP A 50 -1.56 -11.94 13.63
CA TRP A 50 -1.65 -10.51 13.87
C TRP A 50 -1.92 -9.73 12.58
N ILE A 51 -1.26 -10.06 11.47
CA ILE A 51 -1.51 -9.42 10.16
C ILE A 51 -2.94 -9.69 9.71
N ASP A 52 -3.39 -10.95 9.78
CA ASP A 52 -4.75 -11.35 9.39
C ASP A 52 -5.81 -10.56 10.19
N TRP A 53 -5.63 -10.47 11.52
CA TRP A 53 -6.49 -9.67 12.39
C TRP A 53 -6.42 -8.17 12.07
N TRP A 54 -5.22 -7.63 11.86
CA TRP A 54 -5.04 -6.20 11.60
C TRP A 54 -5.73 -5.79 10.31
N ILE A 55 -5.62 -6.59 9.24
CA ILE A 55 -6.31 -6.34 7.96
C ILE A 55 -7.82 -6.41 8.17
N ALA A 56 -8.31 -7.46 8.85
CA ALA A 56 -9.74 -7.63 9.15
C ALA A 56 -10.31 -6.52 10.05
N SER A 57 -9.47 -5.85 10.84
CA SER A 57 -9.87 -4.72 11.69
C SER A 57 -10.14 -3.42 10.92
N LYS A 58 -9.71 -3.32 9.65
CA LYS A 58 -9.91 -2.13 8.83
C LYS A 58 -11.24 -2.19 8.10
N ASP A 59 -11.94 -1.07 8.09
CA ASP A 59 -13.15 -0.93 7.31
C ASP A 59 -12.84 -0.74 5.81
N GLU A 60 -13.86 -0.87 4.98
CA GLU A 60 -13.72 -0.65 3.54
C GLU A 60 -13.25 0.79 3.22
N LEU A 61 -13.71 1.76 4.01
CA LEU A 61 -13.38 3.18 3.84
C LEU A 61 -11.88 3.46 4.01
N PHE A 62 -11.19 2.72 4.88
CA PHE A 62 -9.73 2.77 5.02
C PHE A 62 -9.05 2.45 3.69
N PHE A 63 -9.37 1.31 3.08
CA PHE A 63 -8.76 0.91 1.81
C PHE A 63 -9.14 1.85 0.66
N GLN A 64 -10.41 2.25 0.58
CA GLN A 64 -10.87 3.22 -0.42
C GLN A 64 -10.13 4.56 -0.28
N ARG A 65 -9.89 5.02 0.95
CA ARG A 65 -9.16 6.28 1.20
C ARG A 65 -7.74 6.20 0.68
N GLY A 66 -7.03 5.10 0.96
CA GLY A 66 -5.67 4.88 0.47
C GLY A 66 -5.58 5.07 -1.05
N ILE A 67 -6.50 4.46 -1.80
CA ILE A 67 -6.56 4.59 -3.28
C ILE A 67 -6.98 6.00 -3.72
N ARG A 68 -7.98 6.61 -3.07
CA ARG A 68 -8.49 7.94 -3.44
C ARG A 68 -7.51 9.08 -3.21
N MET A 69 -6.42 8.86 -2.49
CA MET A 69 -5.33 9.82 -2.32
C MET A 69 -4.38 9.89 -3.53
N LEU A 70 -4.49 8.97 -4.50
CA LEU A 70 -3.60 8.93 -5.68
C LEU A 70 -3.63 10.24 -6.51
N PRO A 71 -4.80 10.81 -6.87
CA PRO A 71 -4.84 12.02 -7.69
C PRO A 71 -4.11 13.20 -7.04
N GLU A 72 -4.37 13.45 -5.76
CA GLU A 72 -3.69 14.52 -5.00
C GLU A 72 -2.17 14.31 -4.94
N ARG A 73 -1.72 13.07 -4.80
CA ARG A 73 -0.29 12.74 -4.78
C ARG A 73 0.36 12.92 -6.15
N TRP A 74 -0.33 12.52 -7.23
CA TRP A 74 0.15 12.77 -8.59
C TRP A 74 0.28 14.26 -8.88
N GLU A 75 -0.71 15.06 -8.48
CA GLU A 75 -0.65 16.52 -8.63
C GLU A 75 0.55 17.11 -7.89
N LYS A 76 0.83 16.67 -6.66
CA LYS A 76 2.00 17.13 -5.90
C LYS A 76 3.32 16.79 -6.58
N ILE A 77 3.45 15.58 -7.13
CA ILE A 77 4.66 15.12 -7.81
C ILE A 77 4.88 15.87 -9.13
N VAL A 78 3.80 16.17 -9.85
CA VAL A 78 3.89 17.02 -11.05
C VAL A 78 4.29 18.45 -10.67
N ALA A 79 3.72 18.99 -9.59
CA ALA A 79 4.06 20.33 -9.10
C ALA A 79 5.48 20.44 -8.54
N SER A 80 6.10 19.33 -8.12
CA SER A 80 7.48 19.27 -7.63
C SER A 80 8.49 18.89 -8.72
N ASP A 81 8.10 18.88 -10.00
CA ASP A 81 8.93 18.42 -11.12
C ASP A 81 9.52 17.01 -10.90
N GLY A 82 8.77 16.13 -10.22
CA GLY A 82 9.17 14.76 -9.91
C GLY A 82 10.02 14.59 -8.65
N GLN A 83 10.19 15.63 -7.83
CA GLN A 83 10.85 15.57 -6.52
C GLN A 83 9.95 15.09 -5.39
#